data_AF-A0A842KYP6-F1
#
_entry.id   AF-A0A842KYP6-F1
#
_cell.length_a   1.000
_cell.length_b   1.000
_cell.length_c   1.000
_cell.angle_alpha   90.00
_cell.angle_beta   90.00
_cell.angle_gamma   90.00
#
_symmetry.space_group_name_H-M   'P 1'
#
loop_
_entity.id
_entity.type
_entity.pdbx_description
1 polymer ?
#
loop_
_entity_poly.entity_id
_entity_poly.type
_entity_poly.pdbx_seq_one_letter_code
_entity_poly.pdbx_strand_id
1 'polypeptide(L)'
;VDVEVWGELNENGMIFDFNHLSNLIKLLDHKMLVSEDWVSVKGDGSVVVEKNGKHLEFPRDEVVILNKPNVTAELIAEWFAERIAERAGQNIKKIKVKIWEDPRSYAEITLER
;
A
#
# COMPACT_ATOMS: atom_id res chain seq x y z
N VAL A 1 -1.26 1.82 -10.22
CA VAL A 1 -0.01 1.23 -9.72
C VAL A 1 0.66 0.47 -10.87
N ASP A 2 1.97 0.48 -10.93
CA ASP A 2 2.76 -0.41 -11.77
C ASP A 2 3.75 -1.16 -10.88
N VAL A 3 3.88 -2.47 -11.07
CA VAL A 3 4.68 -3.35 -10.21
C VAL A 3 5.51 -4.28 -11.08
N GLU A 4 6.82 -4.27 -10.84
CA GLU A 4 7.77 -5.17 -11.45
C GLU A 4 8.41 -6.03 -10.35
N VAL A 5 8.40 -7.35 -10.53
CA VAL A 5 8.95 -8.32 -9.57
C VAL A 5 9.96 -9.21 -10.29
N TRP A 6 11.17 -9.31 -9.74
CA TRP A 6 12.23 -10.17 -10.26
C TRP A 6 12.60 -11.23 -9.24
N GLY A 7 12.83 -12.44 -9.74
CA GLY A 7 13.21 -13.59 -8.94
C GLY A 7 13.35 -14.85 -9.79
N GLU A 8 13.67 -15.95 -9.13
CA GLU A 8 13.69 -17.28 -9.74
C GLU A 8 12.29 -17.91 -9.73
N LEU A 9 12.06 -18.91 -10.57
CA LEU A 9 10.82 -19.69 -10.52
C LEU A 9 10.79 -20.51 -9.22
N ASN A 10 9.66 -20.47 -8.52
CA ASN A 10 9.40 -21.33 -7.38
C ASN A 10 8.94 -22.74 -7.84
N GLU A 11 8.62 -23.61 -6.88
CA GLU A 11 8.13 -24.98 -7.11
C GLU A 11 6.87 -25.06 -7.98
N ASN A 12 6.07 -23.99 -8.02
CA ASN A 12 4.86 -23.89 -8.84
C ASN A 12 5.14 -23.31 -10.24
N GLY A 13 6.42 -23.08 -10.60
CA GLY A 13 6.80 -22.49 -11.88
C GLY A 13 6.44 -21.00 -11.99
N MET A 14 6.30 -20.29 -10.87
CA MET A 14 5.96 -18.87 -10.82
C MET A 14 7.08 -18.07 -10.15
N ILE A 15 7.28 -16.82 -10.59
CA ILE A 15 8.11 -15.86 -9.83
C ILE A 15 7.33 -15.44 -8.58
N PHE A 16 6.09 -14.99 -8.76
CA PHE A 16 5.22 -14.46 -7.72
C PHE A 16 3.75 -14.75 -8.05
N ASP A 17 2.90 -14.97 -7.04
CA ASP A 17 1.46 -15.12 -7.24
C ASP A 17 0.78 -13.73 -7.35
N PHE A 18 0.34 -13.39 -8.55
CA PHE A 18 -0.30 -12.10 -8.85
C PHE A 18 -1.62 -11.87 -8.09
N ASN A 19 -2.27 -12.91 -7.53
CA ASN A 19 -3.49 -12.73 -6.73
C ASN A 19 -3.26 -11.85 -5.51
N HIS A 20 -2.05 -11.86 -4.93
CA HIS A 20 -1.69 -10.98 -3.83
C HIS A 20 -1.79 -9.49 -4.23
N LEU A 21 -1.37 -9.15 -5.45
CA LEU A 21 -1.45 -7.79 -5.98
C LEU A 21 -2.90 -7.35 -6.20
N SER A 22 -3.71 -8.22 -6.81
CA SER A 22 -5.13 -7.92 -7.04
C SER A 22 -5.89 -7.69 -5.74
N ASN A 23 -5.58 -8.44 -4.69
CA ASN A 23 -6.21 -8.27 -3.38
C ASN A 23 -5.77 -6.97 -2.69
N LEU A 24 -4.49 -6.58 -2.81
CA LEU A 24 -4.02 -5.28 -2.31
C LEU A 24 -4.71 -4.12 -3.01
N ILE A 25 -4.93 -4.20 -4.32
CA ILE A 25 -5.63 -3.13 -5.04
C ILE A 25 -7.10 -3.02 -4.63
N LYS A 26 -7.79 -4.16 -4.50
CA LYS A 26 -9.17 -4.18 -4.00
C LYS A 26 -9.32 -3.63 -2.58
N LEU A 27 -8.30 -3.79 -1.75
CA LEU A 27 -8.29 -3.21 -0.40
C LEU A 27 -8.28 -1.69 -0.43
N LEU A 28 -7.59 -1.08 -1.40
CA LEU A 28 -7.43 0.37 -1.50
C LEU A 28 -8.51 1.05 -2.34
N ASP A 29 -9.12 0.32 -3.27
CA ASP A 29 -10.11 0.86 -4.20
C ASP A 29 -11.36 1.40 -3.48
N HIS A 30 -11.82 2.59 -3.86
CA HIS A 30 -12.91 3.31 -3.22
C HIS A 30 -12.75 3.52 -1.69
N LYS A 31 -11.52 3.53 -1.16
CA LYS A 31 -11.23 3.81 0.25
C LYS A 31 -10.47 5.12 0.43
N MET A 32 -10.69 5.75 1.58
CA MET A 32 -9.88 6.86 2.03
C MET A 32 -8.58 6.34 2.65
N LEU A 33 -7.44 6.73 2.07
CA LEU A 33 -6.13 6.43 2.64
C LEU A 33 -5.78 7.47 3.70
N VAL A 34 -5.42 7.01 4.90
CA VAL A 34 -5.04 7.89 6.00
C VAL A 34 -3.75 7.37 6.65
N SER A 35 -2.92 8.29 7.12
CA SER A 35 -1.76 7.93 7.95
C SER A 35 -2.22 7.57 9.36
N GLU A 36 -1.58 6.57 9.97
CA GLU A 36 -1.82 6.21 11.36
C GLU A 36 -1.55 7.37 12.34
N ASP A 37 -0.63 8.28 12.00
CA ASP A 37 -0.28 9.44 12.81
C ASP A 37 -1.40 10.49 12.89
N TRP A 38 -2.40 10.42 12.00
CA TRP A 38 -3.54 11.34 12.01
C TRP A 38 -4.77 10.73 12.69
N VAL A 39 -4.72 9.45 13.04
CA VAL A 39 -5.88 8.76 13.63
C VAL A 39 -5.94 9.07 15.12
N SER A 40 -6.94 9.84 15.55
CA SER A 40 -7.12 10.22 16.97
C SER A 40 -7.97 9.20 17.74
N VAL A 41 -8.97 8.60 17.08
CA VAL A 41 -9.87 7.60 17.68
C VAL A 41 -10.16 6.47 16.70
N LYS A 42 -10.09 5.23 17.18
CA LYS A 42 -10.57 4.03 16.48
C LYS A 42 -11.77 3.49 17.27
N GLY A 43 -12.97 3.90 16.89
CA GLY A 43 -14.21 3.39 17.50
C GLY A 43 -14.62 2.04 16.90
N ASP A 44 -15.67 1.44 17.48
CA ASP A 44 -16.23 0.16 17.03
C ASP A 44 -16.96 0.23 15.68
N GLY A 45 -17.09 1.43 15.08
CA GLY A 45 -17.69 1.61 13.76
C GLY A 45 -17.11 2.76 12.92
N SER A 46 -16.30 3.65 13.51
CA SER A 46 -15.73 4.81 12.82
C SER A 46 -14.26 5.02 13.13
N VAL A 47 -13.59 5.71 12.20
CA VAL A 47 -12.21 6.18 12.34
C VAL A 47 -12.24 7.70 12.29
N VAL A 48 -11.73 8.32 13.34
CA VAL A 48 -11.58 9.77 13.44
C VAL A 48 -10.16 10.17 13.07
N VAL A 49 -10.05 11.12 12.15
CA VAL A 49 -8.80 11.65 11.61
C VAL A 49 -8.69 13.13 11.95
N GLU A 50 -7.60 13.50 12.58
CA GLU A 50 -7.27 14.88 12.94
C GLU A 50 -5.95 15.32 12.32
N LYS A 51 -6.01 16.36 11.48
CA LYS A 51 -4.81 16.95 10.86
C LYS A 51 -5.04 18.41 10.54
N ASN A 52 -4.08 19.27 10.89
CA ASN A 52 -4.13 20.71 10.61
C ASN A 52 -5.43 21.38 11.09
N GLY A 53 -5.92 21.00 12.27
CA GLY A 53 -7.17 21.51 12.85
C GLY A 53 -8.45 21.06 12.14
N LYS A 54 -8.35 20.14 11.17
CA LYS A 54 -9.51 19.48 10.57
C LYS A 54 -9.82 18.20 11.33
N HIS A 55 -11.10 17.94 11.53
CA HIS A 55 -11.65 16.74 12.14
C HIS A 55 -12.56 16.06 11.11
N LEU A 56 -12.24 14.82 10.75
CA LEU A 56 -12.98 14.01 9.79
C LEU A 56 -13.32 12.68 10.43
N GLU A 57 -14.55 12.23 10.28
CA GLU A 57 -15.01 10.91 10.73
C GLU A 57 -15.47 10.11 9.53
N PHE A 58 -14.97 8.88 9.43
CA PHE A 58 -15.31 7.95 8.35
C PHE A 58 -15.80 6.63 8.92
N PRO A 59 -16.70 5.91 8.24
CA PRO A 59 -16.98 4.51 8.53
C PRO A 59 -15.69 3.69 8.48
N ARG A 60 -15.52 2.76 9.42
CA ARG A 60 -14.29 1.96 9.52
C ARG A 60 -13.96 1.19 8.25
N ASP A 61 -14.99 0.70 7.57
CA ASP A 61 -14.85 -0.06 6.34
C ASP A 61 -14.49 0.80 5.14
N GLU A 62 -14.66 2.13 5.18
CA GLU A 62 -14.33 3.06 4.10
C GLU A 62 -12.90 3.63 4.19
N VAL A 63 -12.12 3.24 5.21
CA VAL A 63 -10.77 3.77 5.46
C VAL A 63 -9.72 2.66 5.42
N VAL A 64 -8.59 2.95 4.78
CA VAL A 64 -7.36 2.17 4.95
C VAL A 64 -6.34 3.03 5.68
N ILE A 65 -5.90 2.53 6.83
CA ILE A 65 -4.87 3.18 7.65
C ILE A 65 -3.51 2.62 7.24
N LEU A 66 -2.65 3.49 6.72
CA LEU A 66 -1.28 3.15 6.36
C LEU A 66 -0.36 3.34 7.58
N ASN A 67 0.54 2.39 7.81
CA ASN A 67 1.60 2.49 8.82
C ASN A 67 2.76 3.37 8.31
N LYS A 68 2.41 4.60 7.90
CA LYS A 68 3.28 5.60 7.30
C LYS A 68 2.91 6.97 7.86
N PRO A 69 3.87 7.90 7.99
CA PRO A 69 3.60 9.21 8.59
C PRO A 69 2.72 10.11 7.71
N ASN A 70 2.63 9.83 6.41
CA ASN A 70 1.82 10.59 5.46
C ASN A 70 1.31 9.68 4.32
N VAL A 71 0.44 10.20 3.46
CA VAL A 71 -0.19 9.47 2.34
C VAL A 71 0.25 10.03 0.99
N THR A 72 1.54 10.39 0.86
CA THR A 72 2.13 10.82 -0.42
C THR A 72 2.38 9.61 -1.32
N ALA A 73 2.51 9.81 -2.64
CA ALA A 73 2.80 8.72 -3.56
C ALA A 73 4.06 7.93 -3.19
N GLU A 74 5.12 8.57 -2.67
CA GLU A 74 6.35 7.91 -2.26
C GLU A 74 6.10 6.92 -1.12
N LEU A 75 5.37 7.36 -0.09
CA LEU A 75 5.07 6.52 1.07
C LEU A 75 4.04 5.44 0.75
N ILE A 76 3.10 5.71 -0.16
CA ILE A 76 2.19 4.69 -0.67
C ILE A 76 2.98 3.66 -1.48
N ALA A 77 3.93 4.07 -2.32
CA ALA A 77 4.77 3.14 -3.09
C ALA A 77 5.62 2.27 -2.18
N GLU A 78 6.23 2.85 -1.15
CA GLU A 78 6.98 2.13 -0.12
C GLU A 78 6.08 1.14 0.63
N TRP A 79 4.93 1.59 1.16
CA TRP A 79 3.97 0.73 1.85
C TRP A 79 3.51 -0.43 0.96
N PHE A 80 3.22 -0.16 -0.31
CA PHE A 80 2.76 -1.17 -1.25
C PHE A 80 3.87 -2.20 -1.55
N ALA A 81 5.13 -1.74 -1.69
CA ALA A 81 6.28 -2.61 -1.87
C ALA A 81 6.52 -3.51 -0.64
N GLU A 82 6.39 -2.97 0.57
CA GLU A 82 6.47 -3.73 1.83
C GLU A 82 5.39 -4.83 1.87
N ARG A 83 4.13 -4.51 1.51
CA ARG A 83 3.03 -5.49 1.48
C ARG A 83 3.25 -6.62 0.48
N ILE A 84 3.88 -6.34 -0.66
CA ILE A 84 4.30 -7.38 -1.61
C ILE A 84 5.42 -8.21 -1.00
N ALA A 85 6.43 -7.57 -0.40
CA ALA A 85 7.58 -8.25 0.19
C ALA A 85 7.19 -9.20 1.33
N GLU A 86 6.20 -8.83 2.15
CA GLU A 86 5.62 -9.67 3.21
C GLU A 86 5.03 -10.99 2.68
N ARG A 87 4.54 -11.01 1.44
CA ARG A 87 3.98 -12.20 0.77
C ARG A 87 4.96 -12.86 -0.18
N ALA A 88 6.10 -12.24 -0.45
CA ALA A 88 7.11 -12.72 -1.39
C ALA A 88 7.99 -13.80 -0.76
N GLY A 89 8.17 -14.90 -1.49
CA GLY A 89 9.12 -15.97 -1.14
C GLY A 89 10.59 -15.53 -1.26
N GLN A 90 11.50 -16.39 -0.79
CA GLN A 90 12.95 -16.14 -0.83
C GLN A 90 13.55 -16.13 -2.25
N ASN A 91 12.79 -16.63 -3.22
CA ASN A 91 13.14 -16.60 -4.64
C ASN A 91 13.08 -15.18 -5.24
N ILE A 92 12.38 -14.25 -4.59
CA ILE A 92 12.27 -12.85 -5.04
C ILE A 92 13.51 -12.07 -4.62
N LYS A 93 14.12 -11.37 -5.59
CA LYS A 93 15.35 -10.58 -5.43
C LYS A 93 15.13 -9.09 -5.51
N LYS A 94 14.10 -8.66 -6.24
CA LYS A 94 13.82 -7.24 -6.45
C LYS A 94 12.33 -7.02 -6.62
N ILE A 95 11.83 -5.96 -6.00
CA ILE A 95 10.45 -5.48 -6.17
C ILE A 95 10.55 -3.99 -6.48
N LYS A 96 9.94 -3.56 -7.58
CA LYS A 96 9.81 -2.14 -7.93
C LYS A 96 8.33 -1.81 -8.00
N VAL A 97 7.95 -0.72 -7.35
CA VAL A 97 6.58 -0.22 -7.33
C VAL A 97 6.57 1.23 -7.77
N LYS A 98 5.67 1.55 -8.72
CA LYS A 98 5.35 2.93 -9.12
C LYS A 98 3.91 3.25 -8.75
N ILE A 99 3.72 4.36 -8.04
CA ILE A 99 2.40 4.90 -7.71
C ILE A 99 2.23 6.22 -8.45
N TRP A 100 1.21 6.26 -9.30
CA TRP A 100 0.84 7.44 -10.08
C TRP A 100 -0.27 8.19 -9.33
N GLU A 101 -0.04 9.47 -9.04
CA GLU A 101 -1.09 10.36 -8.49
C GLU A 101 -2.02 10.83 -9.60
N ASP A 102 -1.43 11.09 -10.76
CA ASP A 102 -2.09 11.46 -12.00
C ASP A 102 -1.29 10.87 -13.19
N PRO A 103 -1.76 10.95 -14.44
CA PRO A 103 -1.07 10.37 -15.59
C PRO A 103 0.35 10.91 -15.89
N ARG A 104 0.79 11.98 -15.22
CA ARG A 104 2.07 12.66 -15.44
C ARG A 104 2.98 12.64 -14.21
N SER A 105 2.43 12.47 -13.01
CA SER A 105 3.16 12.47 -11.74
C SER A 105 3.12 11.11 -11.06
N TYR A 106 4.29 10.57 -10.73
CA TYR A 106 4.41 9.32 -10.00
C TYR A 106 5.63 9.31 -9.06
N ALA A 107 5.58 8.44 -8.06
CA ALA A 107 6.72 8.06 -7.24
C ALA A 107 7.11 6.60 -7.49
N GLU A 108 8.40 6.29 -7.40
CA GLU A 108 8.96 4.94 -7.55
C GLU A 108 9.78 4.55 -6.33
N ILE A 109 9.60 3.32 -5.86
CA ILE A 109 10.46 2.68 -4.87
C ILE A 109 10.95 1.34 -5.42
N THR A 110 12.20 1.00 -5.11
CA THR A 110 12.79 -0.32 -5.37
C THR A 110 13.28 -0.92 -4.06
N LEU A 111 12.85 -2.14 -3.76
CA LEU A 111 13.35 -2.97 -2.67
C LEU A 111 14.22 -4.09 -3.27
N GLU A 112 15.45 -4.20 -2.79
CA GLU A 112 16.37 -5.31 -3.11
C GLU A 112 16.34 -6.35 -1.96
N ARG A 113 16.42 -7.64 -2.28
CA ARG A 113 16.32 -8.77 -1.34
C ARG A 113 17.36 -9.86 -1.57
#